data_AF-A0A194WDN2-F1
#
_entry.id   AF-A0A194WDN2-F1
#
_cell.length_a   1.000
_cell.length_b   1.000
_cell.length_c   1.000
_cell.angle_alpha   90.00
_cell.angle_beta   90.00
_cell.angle_gamma   90.00
#
_symmetry.space_group_name_H-M   'P 1'
#
loop_
_entity.id
_entity.type
_entity.pdbx_description
1 polymer ?
#
loop_
_entity_poly.entity_id
_entity_poly.type
_entity_poly.pdbx_seq_one_letter_code
_entity_poly.pdbx_strand_id
1 'polypeptide(L)'
;MQLSFAAAGLITLLAGAEAHLWSEPAAKLIKPSANVVSNYTWTVTGWSAGCAHSGCYADFNVSAEAWKTSIPAFKAYCSVGPEGAAYQSCKILDDEAERHLVAARLEAVNTTGTGAHLAVSYEFVDPNAPDTYWNYTAYALSTYNQAVSPLAKFSMTPSEIWGVA
;
A
#
# COMPACT_ATOMS: atom_id res chain seq x y z
N MET A 1 61.51 -37.32 32.49
CA MET A 1 60.89 -36.24 33.29
C MET A 1 61.07 -34.96 32.49
N GLN A 2 60.07 -34.64 31.65
CA GLN A 2 59.12 -33.52 31.80
C GLN A 2 59.66 -32.20 31.21
N LEU A 3 59.08 -31.73 30.08
CA LEU A 3 58.20 -30.54 29.95
C LEU A 3 59.04 -29.23 29.94
N SER A 4 58.87 -28.23 29.07
CA SER A 4 57.67 -27.72 28.40
C SER A 4 58.04 -26.68 27.32
N PHE A 5 57.03 -26.39 26.49
CA PHE A 5 56.93 -25.43 25.39
C PHE A 5 56.80 -23.95 25.84
N ALA A 6 57.18 -23.01 24.95
CA ALA A 6 56.53 -21.70 24.69
C ALA A 6 57.22 -21.06 23.46
N ALA A 7 56.67 -20.90 22.25
CA ALA A 7 55.44 -20.25 21.76
C ALA A 7 55.45 -18.69 21.83
N ALA A 8 55.51 -18.05 20.65
CA ALA A 8 54.89 -16.76 20.21
C ALA A 8 55.81 -16.11 19.14
N GLY A 9 55.44 -15.82 17.89
CA GLY A 9 54.15 -15.64 17.26
C GLY A 9 53.93 -14.16 16.91
N LEU A 10 53.95 -13.78 15.63
CA LEU A 10 52.83 -13.08 15.00
C LEU A 10 52.99 -13.02 13.47
N ILE A 11 52.04 -13.66 12.79
CA ILE A 11 51.83 -13.64 11.34
C ILE A 11 50.95 -12.41 11.03
N THR A 12 51.42 -11.51 10.18
CA THR A 12 50.58 -10.43 9.62
C THR A 12 49.63 -11.01 8.58
N LEU A 13 48.36 -11.19 8.98
CA LEU A 13 47.23 -11.42 8.08
C LEU A 13 46.89 -10.12 7.36
N LEU A 14 47.18 -10.04 6.05
CA LEU A 14 46.52 -9.10 5.16
C LEU A 14 45.13 -9.67 4.85
N ALA A 15 44.12 -9.17 5.55
CA ALA A 15 42.73 -9.39 5.20
C ALA A 15 42.44 -8.67 3.87
N GLY A 16 42.42 -9.42 2.78
CA GLY A 16 41.77 -8.99 1.54
C GLY A 16 40.27 -8.97 1.78
N ALA A 17 39.71 -7.79 2.03
CA ALA A 17 38.28 -7.59 2.01
C ALA A 17 37.83 -7.56 0.54
N GLU A 18 37.39 -8.70 0.02
CA GLU A 18 36.59 -8.74 -1.20
C GLU A 18 35.23 -8.12 -0.88
N ALA A 19 35.10 -6.83 -1.16
CA ALA A 19 33.81 -6.18 -1.24
C ALA A 19 33.06 -6.80 -2.43
N HIS A 20 32.33 -7.88 -2.17
CA HIS A 20 31.23 -8.29 -3.02
C HIS A 20 30.20 -7.17 -2.98
N LEU A 21 30.36 -6.20 -3.88
CA LEU A 21 29.35 -5.27 -4.31
C LEU A 21 28.18 -6.10 -4.84
N TRP A 22 27.27 -6.46 -3.94
CA TRP A 22 25.95 -6.92 -4.33
C TRP A 22 25.32 -5.73 -5.02
N SER A 23 25.34 -5.76 -6.35
CA SER A 23 24.57 -4.83 -7.15
C SER A 23 23.12 -5.19 -6.88
N GLU A 24 22.47 -4.41 -6.01
CA GLU A 24 21.03 -4.46 -5.84
C GLU A 24 20.43 -4.30 -7.26
N PRO A 25 19.66 -5.28 -7.77
CA PRO A 25 19.07 -5.15 -9.08
C PRO A 25 18.24 -3.87 -9.09
N ALA A 26 18.52 -2.98 -10.05
CA ALA A 26 17.80 -1.73 -10.20
C ALA A 26 16.35 -2.07 -10.59
N ALA A 27 15.46 -1.99 -9.61
CA ALA A 27 14.05 -2.29 -9.78
C ALA A 27 13.46 -1.42 -10.89
N LYS A 28 12.83 -2.03 -11.90
CA LYS A 28 12.30 -1.31 -13.06
C LYS A 28 10.86 -0.90 -12.80
N LEU A 29 10.61 0.41 -12.76
CA LEU A 29 9.24 0.92 -12.70
C LEU A 29 8.48 0.58 -13.99
N ILE A 30 7.38 -0.14 -13.84
CA ILE A 30 6.41 -0.49 -14.88
C ILE A 30 5.20 0.41 -14.70
N LYS A 31 5.00 1.36 -15.63
CA LYS A 31 3.72 2.06 -15.75
C LYS A 31 2.81 1.25 -16.67
N PRO A 32 1.58 0.92 -16.25
CA PRO A 32 0.60 0.30 -17.12
C PRO A 32 0.31 1.21 -18.30
N SER A 33 -0.06 0.59 -19.42
CA SER A 33 -0.61 1.32 -20.55
C SER A 33 -1.84 2.12 -20.10
N ALA A 34 -2.08 3.29 -20.71
CA ALA A 34 -3.18 4.22 -20.42
C ALA A 34 -4.62 3.62 -20.49
N ASN A 35 -4.75 2.30 -20.67
CA ASN A 35 -5.97 1.53 -20.76
C ASN A 35 -6.13 0.50 -19.62
N VAL A 36 -5.52 0.69 -18.45
CA VAL A 36 -6.02 -0.02 -17.25
C VAL A 36 -7.17 0.80 -16.65
N VAL A 37 -8.19 1.04 -17.47
CA VAL A 37 -9.57 1.06 -16.96
C VAL A 37 -9.87 -0.39 -16.63
N SER A 38 -9.37 -0.86 -15.50
CA SER A 38 -9.68 -2.21 -15.06
C SER A 38 -11.17 -2.21 -14.72
N ASN A 39 -11.96 -3.15 -15.26
CA ASN A 39 -13.29 -3.48 -14.70
C ASN A 39 -13.20 -4.03 -13.26
N TYR A 40 -12.01 -3.96 -12.66
CA TYR A 40 -11.74 -4.24 -11.28
C TYR A 40 -12.33 -3.14 -10.41
N THR A 41 -13.45 -3.45 -9.76
CA THR A 41 -14.23 -2.51 -8.98
C THR A 41 -14.04 -2.80 -7.50
N TRP A 42 -13.72 -1.78 -6.73
CA TRP A 42 -13.66 -1.86 -5.29
C TRP A 42 -14.96 -1.34 -4.71
N THR A 43 -15.39 -1.94 -3.62
CA THR A 43 -16.60 -1.53 -2.91
C THR A 43 -16.22 -0.87 -1.60
N VAL A 44 -16.68 0.37 -1.41
CA VAL A 44 -16.61 1.07 -0.13
C VAL A 44 -17.94 0.91 0.60
N THR A 45 -17.89 0.53 1.87
CA THR A 45 -19.06 0.35 2.74
C THR A 45 -18.82 0.99 4.09
N GLY A 46 -19.91 1.30 4.81
CA GLY A 46 -19.81 1.92 6.12
C GLY A 46 -19.15 3.30 6.06
N TRP A 47 -19.29 4.00 4.93
CA TRP A 47 -18.70 5.32 4.74
C TRP A 47 -19.28 6.31 5.75
N SER A 48 -18.40 6.83 6.60
CA SER A 48 -18.69 7.84 7.62
C SER A 48 -17.64 8.93 7.56
N ALA A 49 -17.92 10.01 6.84
CA ALA A 49 -17.01 11.15 6.73
C ALA A 49 -17.61 12.44 7.29
N GLY A 50 -16.79 13.27 7.90
CA GLY A 50 -17.24 14.55 8.46
C GLY A 50 -16.11 15.38 9.03
N CYS A 51 -16.45 16.62 9.33
CA CYS A 51 -15.50 17.65 9.69
C CYS A 51 -15.78 18.17 11.10
N ALA A 52 -14.72 18.27 11.90
CA ALA A 52 -14.71 18.93 13.19
C ALA A 52 -13.71 20.10 13.14
N HIS A 53 -13.58 20.82 14.25
CA HIS A 53 -12.62 21.93 14.35
C HIS A 53 -11.16 21.49 14.06
N SER A 54 -10.82 20.22 14.31
CA SER A 54 -9.49 19.66 14.06
C SER A 54 -9.25 19.18 12.63
N GLY A 55 -10.24 19.24 11.74
CA GLY A 55 -10.15 18.79 10.35
C GLY A 55 -11.26 17.83 9.94
N CYS A 56 -11.18 17.35 8.70
CA CYS A 56 -12.11 16.36 8.16
C CYS A 56 -11.50 14.95 8.18
N TYR A 57 -12.32 13.97 8.55
CA TYR A 57 -11.92 12.57 8.75
C TYR A 57 -12.95 11.64 8.12
N ALA A 58 -12.53 10.40 7.82
CA ALA A 58 -13.40 9.36 7.32
C ALA A 58 -13.07 7.99 7.89
N ASP A 59 -14.10 7.22 8.21
CA ASP A 59 -14.05 5.81 8.55
C ASP A 59 -14.84 5.00 7.52
N PHE A 60 -14.27 3.89 7.05
CA PHE A 60 -14.93 3.02 6.07
C PHE A 60 -14.26 1.65 5.95
N ASN A 61 -14.98 0.69 5.37
CA ASN A 61 -14.41 -0.56 4.87
C ASN A 61 -14.28 -0.49 3.35
N VAL A 62 -13.20 -1.03 2.81
CA VAL A 62 -12.98 -1.21 1.37
C VAL A 62 -12.65 -2.67 1.08
N SER A 63 -13.19 -3.19 -0.01
CA SER A 63 -12.91 -4.56 -0.43
C SER A 63 -13.04 -4.75 -1.93
N ALA A 64 -12.33 -5.73 -2.45
CA ALA A 64 -12.50 -6.21 -3.81
C ALA A 64 -12.30 -7.72 -3.87
N GLU A 65 -13.01 -8.38 -4.79
CA GLU A 65 -12.79 -9.79 -5.08
C GLU A 65 -11.47 -9.99 -5.83
N ALA A 66 -10.94 -11.22 -5.90
CA ALA A 66 -9.79 -11.48 -6.74
C ALA A 66 -10.15 -11.19 -8.21
N TRP A 67 -9.22 -10.60 -8.96
CA TRP A 67 -9.46 -10.23 -10.34
C TRP A 67 -8.44 -10.87 -11.28
N LYS A 68 -8.95 -11.66 -12.21
CA LYS A 68 -8.15 -12.56 -13.07
C LYS A 68 -7.25 -13.44 -12.19
N THR A 69 -6.18 -13.97 -12.74
CA THR A 69 -5.22 -14.83 -12.03
C THR A 69 -4.14 -14.04 -11.28
N SER A 70 -4.13 -12.71 -11.37
CA SER A 70 -2.96 -11.89 -10.99
C SER A 70 -3.23 -10.82 -9.94
N ILE A 71 -4.48 -10.53 -9.61
CA ILE A 71 -4.82 -9.54 -8.58
C ILE A 71 -5.55 -10.26 -7.43
N PRO A 72 -4.95 -10.34 -6.24
CA PRO A 72 -5.59 -10.95 -5.09
C PRO A 72 -6.86 -10.21 -4.66
N ALA A 73 -7.73 -10.93 -3.95
CA ALA A 73 -8.80 -10.30 -3.20
C ALA A 73 -8.21 -9.52 -2.02
N PHE A 74 -8.91 -8.48 -1.56
CA PHE A 74 -8.54 -7.82 -0.32
C PHE A 74 -9.76 -7.29 0.42
N LYS A 75 -9.61 -7.13 1.74
CA LYS A 75 -10.57 -6.42 2.57
C LYS A 75 -9.85 -5.64 3.67
N ALA A 76 -10.17 -4.37 3.83
CA ALA A 76 -9.54 -3.53 4.85
C ALA A 76 -10.52 -2.53 5.47
N TYR A 77 -10.24 -2.14 6.72
CA TYR A 77 -10.85 -1.01 7.40
C TYR A 77 -9.88 0.17 7.42
N CYS A 78 -10.35 1.33 7.02
CA CYS A 78 -9.58 2.56 6.97
C CYS A 78 -10.18 3.60 7.91
N SER A 79 -9.32 4.27 8.67
CA SER A 79 -9.63 5.48 9.43
C SER A 79 -8.61 6.53 9.03
N VAL A 80 -9.07 7.56 8.31
CA VAL A 80 -8.20 8.52 7.62
C VAL A 80 -8.53 9.96 8.00
N GLY A 81 -7.51 10.79 7.96
CA GLY A 81 -7.57 12.22 8.21
C GLY A 81 -6.39 12.72 9.06
N PRO A 82 -6.26 14.04 9.25
CA PRO A 82 -7.12 15.07 8.66
C PRO A 82 -6.97 15.12 7.13
N GLU A 83 -7.98 15.67 6.46
CA GLU A 83 -7.91 15.97 5.02
C GLU A 83 -6.59 16.66 4.62
N GLY A 84 -5.98 16.19 3.54
CA GLY A 84 -4.66 16.63 3.06
C GLY A 84 -3.47 15.92 3.73
N ALA A 85 -3.69 15.03 4.70
CA ALA A 85 -2.64 14.20 5.27
C ALA A 85 -2.07 13.20 4.25
N ALA A 86 -0.90 12.65 4.57
CA ALA A 86 -0.30 11.54 3.82
C ALA A 86 -1.18 10.28 3.90
N TYR A 87 -0.90 9.31 3.02
CA TYR A 87 -1.54 7.99 3.09
C TYR A 87 -1.35 7.35 4.47
N GLN A 88 -2.45 6.87 5.04
CA GLN A 88 -2.49 6.15 6.31
C GLN A 88 -2.81 4.69 6.04
N SER A 89 -2.07 3.80 6.69
CA SER A 89 -2.29 2.35 6.57
C SER A 89 -3.68 1.97 7.09
N CYS A 90 -4.38 1.15 6.32
CA CYS A 90 -5.63 0.54 6.71
C CYS A 90 -5.36 -0.79 7.43
N LYS A 91 -6.27 -1.17 8.32
CA LYS A 91 -6.25 -2.48 8.97
C LYS A 91 -6.75 -3.54 8.00
N ILE A 92 -5.92 -4.52 7.66
CA ILE A 92 -6.33 -5.67 6.86
C ILE A 92 -7.33 -6.54 7.64
N LEU A 93 -8.36 -7.01 6.96
CA LEU A 93 -9.52 -7.74 7.51
C LEU A 93 -9.81 -9.05 6.78
N ASP A 94 -8.98 -9.45 5.82
CA ASP A 94 -9.02 -10.78 5.21
C ASP A 94 -8.13 -11.77 5.97
N ASP A 95 -7.92 -12.95 5.40
CA ASP A 95 -7.15 -14.03 6.00
C ASP A 95 -5.63 -13.86 5.85
N GLU A 96 -5.17 -12.75 5.27
CA GLU A 96 -3.76 -12.45 4.98
C GLU A 96 -3.05 -13.58 4.20
N ALA A 97 -3.80 -14.34 3.39
CA ALA A 97 -3.24 -15.43 2.59
C ALA A 97 -2.19 -14.94 1.58
N GLU A 98 -2.33 -13.68 1.13
CA GLU A 98 -1.45 -13.03 0.17
C GLU A 98 -0.77 -11.81 0.81
N ARG A 99 0.49 -11.54 0.46
CA ARG A 99 1.19 -10.35 0.96
C ARG A 99 0.68 -9.11 0.24
N HIS A 100 -0.01 -8.25 0.98
CA HIS A 100 -0.56 -7.01 0.46
C HIS A 100 -0.72 -5.94 1.54
N LEU A 101 -0.89 -4.70 1.10
CA LEU A 101 -1.12 -3.53 1.94
C LEU A 101 -2.25 -2.69 1.35
N VAL A 102 -3.04 -2.07 2.23
CA VAL A 102 -4.03 -1.07 1.85
C VAL A 102 -3.73 0.21 2.63
N ALA A 103 -3.73 1.34 1.93
CA ALA A 103 -3.61 2.66 2.54
C ALA A 103 -4.62 3.61 1.93
N ALA A 104 -5.03 4.63 2.67
CA ALA A 104 -5.97 5.62 2.16
C ALA A 104 -5.67 7.02 2.70
N ARG A 105 -6.23 8.03 2.04
CA ARG A 105 -6.23 9.43 2.50
C ARG A 105 -7.44 10.19 1.98
N LEU A 106 -7.75 11.30 2.63
CA LEU A 106 -8.62 12.34 2.10
C LEU A 106 -7.76 13.38 1.39
N GLU A 107 -8.02 13.62 0.11
CA GLU A 107 -7.35 14.65 -0.69
C GLU A 107 -7.75 16.04 -0.20
N ALA A 108 -6.82 16.99 -0.24
CA ALA A 108 -7.04 18.35 0.22
C ALA A 108 -8.07 19.09 -0.67
N VAL A 109 -9.07 19.73 -0.06
CA VAL A 109 -10.14 20.47 -0.78
C VAL A 109 -9.61 21.52 -1.74
N ASN A 110 -8.45 22.14 -1.45
CA ASN A 110 -7.82 23.10 -2.35
C ASN A 110 -7.30 22.48 -3.67
N THR A 111 -7.22 21.15 -3.75
CA THR A 111 -6.79 20.42 -4.96
C THR A 111 -7.95 19.83 -5.75
N THR A 112 -9.07 19.51 -5.09
CA THR A 112 -10.13 18.69 -5.67
C THR A 112 -11.53 19.31 -5.62
N GLY A 113 -11.74 20.41 -4.89
CA GLY A 113 -13.02 21.10 -4.75
C GLY A 113 -13.87 20.59 -3.60
N THR A 114 -15.19 20.84 -3.64
CA THR A 114 -16.11 20.49 -2.55
C THR A 114 -16.41 18.99 -2.47
N GLY A 115 -16.53 18.47 -1.26
CA GLY A 115 -16.87 17.07 -0.98
C GLY A 115 -15.70 16.33 -0.34
N ALA A 116 -15.93 15.06 0.01
CA ALA A 116 -14.91 14.19 0.57
C ALA A 116 -14.25 13.41 -0.56
N HIS A 117 -13.07 13.86 -0.94
CA HIS A 117 -12.28 13.25 -2.02
C HIS A 117 -11.38 12.17 -1.42
N LEU A 118 -11.72 10.92 -1.71
CA LEU A 118 -11.04 9.75 -1.16
C LEU A 118 -10.06 9.20 -2.19
N ALA A 119 -8.85 8.91 -1.74
CA ALA A 119 -7.88 8.10 -2.46
C ALA A 119 -7.58 6.83 -1.66
N VAL A 120 -7.64 5.68 -2.32
CA VAL A 120 -7.28 4.38 -1.72
C VAL A 120 -6.21 3.74 -2.60
N SER A 121 -5.13 3.30 -1.98
CA SER A 121 -4.01 2.57 -2.58
C SER A 121 -4.01 1.13 -2.10
N TYR A 122 -3.85 0.19 -3.01
CA TYR A 122 -3.72 -1.23 -2.78
C TYR A 122 -2.42 -1.73 -3.41
N GLU A 123 -1.51 -2.23 -2.58
CA GLU A 123 -0.24 -2.81 -3.01
C GLU A 123 -0.25 -4.31 -2.76
N PHE A 124 0.24 -5.10 -3.71
CA PHE A 124 0.31 -6.56 -3.60
C PHE A 124 1.45 -7.14 -4.43
N VAL A 125 1.94 -8.30 -4.03
CA VAL A 125 2.91 -9.09 -4.80
C VAL A 125 2.18 -9.85 -5.92
N ASP A 126 2.72 -9.85 -7.14
CA ASP A 126 2.13 -10.60 -8.26
C ASP A 126 2.32 -12.12 -8.04
N PRO A 127 1.24 -12.90 -7.93
CA PRO A 127 1.35 -14.33 -7.69
C PRO A 127 1.93 -15.10 -8.90
N ASN A 128 1.99 -14.49 -10.09
CA ASN A 128 2.49 -15.12 -11.32
C ASN A 128 3.86 -14.59 -11.75
N ALA A 129 4.38 -13.55 -11.09
CA ALA A 129 5.65 -12.93 -11.44
C ALA A 129 6.47 -12.71 -10.16
N PRO A 130 7.45 -13.61 -9.86
CA PRO A 130 8.34 -13.45 -8.72
C PRO A 130 9.02 -12.08 -8.74
N ASP A 131 9.24 -11.53 -7.54
CA ASP A 131 9.88 -10.22 -7.33
C ASP A 131 9.13 -9.02 -7.97
N THR A 132 7.92 -9.24 -8.49
CA THR A 132 7.05 -8.20 -9.01
C THR A 132 6.03 -7.80 -7.97
N TYR A 133 5.89 -6.50 -7.72
CA TYR A 133 4.77 -5.95 -6.96
C TYR A 133 4.05 -4.88 -7.76
N TRP A 134 2.78 -4.70 -7.43
CA TRP A 134 1.90 -3.75 -8.06
C TRP A 134 1.26 -2.85 -7.02
N ASN A 135 1.01 -1.61 -7.39
CA ASN A 135 0.23 -0.65 -6.63
C ASN A 135 -0.87 -0.09 -7.51
N TYR A 136 -2.11 -0.22 -7.04
CA TYR A 136 -3.31 0.26 -7.68
C TYR A 136 -3.89 1.36 -6.80
N THR A 137 -4.22 2.51 -7.35
CA THR A 137 -4.84 3.62 -6.64
C THR A 137 -6.15 4.02 -7.31
N ALA A 138 -7.21 4.02 -6.52
CA ALA A 138 -8.55 4.42 -6.90
C ALA A 138 -8.94 5.73 -6.20
N TYR A 139 -9.69 6.56 -6.92
CA TYR A 139 -10.20 7.83 -6.43
C TYR A 139 -11.73 7.84 -6.47
N ALA A 140 -12.34 8.46 -5.48
CA ALA A 140 -13.78 8.66 -5.44
C ALA A 140 -14.14 10.00 -4.79
N LEU A 141 -15.20 10.62 -5.30
CA LEU A 141 -15.85 11.76 -4.65
C LEU A 141 -17.09 11.27 -3.92
N SER A 142 -17.16 11.53 -2.62
CA SER A 142 -18.32 11.23 -1.79
C SER A 142 -18.76 12.45 -0.96
N THR A 143 -19.90 12.35 -0.28
CA THR A 143 -20.39 13.40 0.61
C THR A 143 -19.91 13.17 2.05
N TYR A 144 -19.75 14.26 2.79
CA TYR A 144 -19.63 14.23 4.24
C TYR A 144 -20.99 13.87 4.86
N ASN A 145 -21.06 12.75 5.58
CA ASN A 145 -22.30 12.07 5.95
C ASN A 145 -22.30 11.53 7.40
N GLN A 146 -21.39 11.98 8.27
CA GLN A 146 -21.27 11.53 9.68
C GLN A 146 -22.56 11.67 10.53
N ALA A 147 -23.57 12.38 10.06
CA ALA A 147 -24.86 12.58 10.74
C ALA A 147 -26.07 11.93 10.03
N VAL A 148 -25.87 11.11 9.00
CA VAL A 148 -26.98 10.48 8.25
C VAL A 148 -26.94 8.95 8.35
N SER A 149 -28.14 8.35 8.36
CA SER A 149 -28.34 6.90 8.33
C SER A 149 -29.23 6.53 7.14
N PRO A 150 -28.93 5.46 6.38
CA PRO A 150 -27.81 4.52 6.55
C PRO A 150 -26.47 5.10 6.05
N LEU A 151 -25.35 4.54 6.54
CA LEU A 151 -24.02 4.88 6.03
C LEU A 151 -23.91 4.58 4.54
N ALA A 152 -23.22 5.45 3.80
CA ALA A 152 -23.17 5.34 2.35
C ALA A 152 -22.37 4.11 1.89
N LYS A 153 -22.72 3.63 0.71
CA LYS A 153 -22.03 2.59 -0.04
C LYS A 153 -21.81 3.09 -1.45
N PHE A 154 -20.61 2.93 -1.97
CA PHE A 154 -20.27 3.29 -3.34
C PHE A 154 -19.15 2.41 -3.88
N SER A 155 -18.92 2.51 -5.17
CA SER A 155 -17.88 1.77 -5.87
C SER A 155 -16.81 2.74 -6.38
N MET A 156 -15.57 2.24 -6.50
CA MET A 156 -14.47 2.96 -7.11
C MET A 156 -13.67 2.03 -8.01
N THR A 157 -12.97 2.60 -8.99
CA THR A 157 -12.16 1.87 -9.94
C THR A 157 -10.75 2.46 -9.91
N PRO A 158 -9.70 1.62 -9.82
CA PRO A 158 -8.32 2.09 -9.93
C PRO A 158 -8.10 2.84 -11.24
N SER A 159 -7.39 3.96 -11.16
CA SER A 159 -7.08 4.82 -12.32
C SER A 159 -5.61 5.20 -12.37
N GLU A 160 -4.90 5.14 -11.24
CA GLU A 160 -3.45 5.17 -11.20
C GLU A 160 -2.95 3.80 -10.82
N ILE A 161 -2.05 3.24 -11.62
CA ILE A 161 -1.48 1.93 -11.36
C ILE A 161 0.00 2.01 -11.73
N TRP A 162 0.83 1.33 -10.99
CA TRP A 162 2.25 1.15 -11.30
C TRP A 162 2.72 -0.16 -10.68
N GLY A 163 3.83 -0.68 -11.16
CA GLY A 163 4.46 -1.87 -10.62
C GLY A 163 5.97 -1.77 -10.70
N VAL A 164 6.64 -2.68 -10.04
CA VAL A 164 8.10 -2.79 -10.04
C VAL A 164 8.46 -4.26 -10.13
N ALA A 165 9.44 -4.58 -10.96
CA ALA A 165 9.97 -5.91 -11.22
C ALA A 165 11.49 -5.86 -11.44
#